data_AF-A0A149QS11-F1
#
_entry.id   AF-A0A149QS11-F1
#
_cell.length_a   1.000
_cell.length_b   1.000
_cell.length_c   1.000
_cell.angle_alpha   90.00
_cell.angle_beta   90.00
_cell.angle_gamma   90.00
#
_symmetry.space_group_name_H-M   'P 1'
#
loop_
_entity.id
_entity.type
_entity.pdbx_description
1 polymer ?
#
loop_
_entity_poly.entity_id
_entity_poly.type
_entity_poly.pdbx_seq_one_letter_code
_entity_poly.pdbx_strand_id
1 'polypeptide(L)'
;MSTRLHNGFRLNVRDLGELTDVARGLRDAIRPIAYREVGVTILREAVKVADHRAMGSESPPLVNLRQLHSSNDIQAFLRAARQARATVHDMATVANEAGLDTAGTLGSAPVMLDACCDVMTSIHDMFPSASAGKPFEEAIMWSFTEARHSERTGERSSGFDGDVDLVAFMDHDGLFYATLHAENPALREACLGDDRLIAFPFWDSTDRPGDVTETEWRKRGEIWSRLLGKESVPALSGFTFTLSRTSDCIGLAPIAHLATNLPDMMDAIDSRSTRARRYARNQWAGQRMAEMRREDLAAGLTARQSDQRMMQHASQAMLEARDAELGELHDRIFSKLPSRDDIYGMADEALARWRPGHDDAPTGRPS
;
A
#
# COMPACT_ATOMS: atom_id res chain seq x y z
N MET A 1 22.25 6.90 -15.59
CA MET A 1 20.85 7.16 -15.21
C MET A 1 20.46 8.49 -15.80
N SER A 2 19.22 8.65 -16.26
CA SER A 2 18.77 9.96 -16.77
C SER A 2 18.52 10.89 -15.58
N THR A 3 19.25 12.00 -15.48
CA THR A 3 19.03 13.02 -14.44
C THR A 3 17.93 13.96 -14.92
N ARG A 4 16.76 13.89 -14.28
CA ARG A 4 15.59 14.75 -14.56
C ARG A 4 15.25 15.56 -13.31
N LEU A 5 15.48 16.86 -13.37
CA LEU A 5 15.25 17.80 -12.25
C LEU A 5 14.34 18.93 -12.72
N HIS A 6 13.04 18.66 -12.71
CA HIS A 6 11.99 19.64 -13.03
C HIS A 6 11.80 20.69 -11.93
N ASN A 7 12.28 20.37 -10.75
CA ASN A 7 12.09 21.09 -9.50
C ASN A 7 13.41 21.60 -8.94
N GLY A 8 14.39 21.87 -9.81
CA GLY A 8 15.68 22.46 -9.44
C GLY A 8 15.59 23.98 -9.33
N PHE A 9 16.25 24.53 -8.31
CA PHE A 9 16.32 25.96 -8.00
C PHE A 9 17.74 26.37 -7.67
N ARG A 10 18.10 27.61 -8.01
CA ARG A 10 19.22 28.33 -7.41
C ARG A 10 18.65 29.20 -6.29
N LEU A 11 19.26 29.13 -5.11
CA LEU A 11 18.85 29.92 -3.97
C LEU A 11 19.64 31.24 -3.94
N ASN A 12 18.93 32.35 -3.79
CA ASN A 12 19.55 33.67 -3.61
C ASN A 12 19.90 33.91 -2.14
N VAL A 13 20.84 33.09 -1.63
CA VAL A 13 21.33 33.14 -0.25
C VAL A 13 22.85 33.08 -0.22
N ARG A 14 23.45 33.67 0.82
CA ARG A 14 24.90 33.80 0.98
C ARG A 14 25.52 32.75 1.90
N ASP A 15 24.74 32.27 2.86
CA ASP A 15 25.22 31.36 3.89
C ASP A 15 24.10 30.44 4.39
N LEU A 16 24.46 29.54 5.32
CA LEU A 16 23.54 28.58 5.93
C LEU A 16 22.48 29.24 6.83
N GLY A 17 22.76 30.42 7.38
CA GLY A 17 21.80 31.19 8.16
C GLY A 17 20.65 31.69 7.28
N GLU A 18 20.99 32.35 6.18
CA GLU A 18 20.01 32.79 5.18
C GLU A 18 19.24 31.61 4.56
N LEU A 19 19.90 30.47 4.33
CA LEU A 19 19.23 29.23 3.89
C LEU A 19 18.18 28.75 4.90
N THR A 20 18.50 28.81 6.19
CA THR A 20 17.57 28.43 7.26
C THR A 20 16.38 29.40 7.32
N ASP A 21 16.62 30.68 7.08
CA ASP A 21 15.56 31.70 7.01
C ASP A 21 14.67 31.53 5.77
N VAL A 22 15.21 31.06 4.64
CA VAL A 22 14.40 30.62 3.49
C VAL A 22 13.51 29.46 3.90
N ALA A 23 14.07 28.38 4.46
CA ALA A 23 13.29 27.22 4.86
C ALA A 23 12.20 27.57 5.89
N ARG A 24 12.49 28.46 6.84
CA ARG A 24 11.50 28.97 7.81
C ARG A 24 10.40 29.77 7.12
N GLY A 25 10.75 30.72 6.25
CA GLY A 25 9.79 31.53 5.51
C GLY A 25 8.86 30.67 4.64
N LEU A 26 9.41 29.69 3.93
CA LEU A 26 8.63 28.73 3.16
C LEU A 26 7.69 27.92 4.05
N ARG A 27 8.18 27.39 5.19
CA ARG A 27 7.37 26.65 6.16
C ARG A 27 6.19 27.49 6.66
N ASP A 28 6.43 28.74 7.01
CA ASP A 28 5.38 29.63 7.51
C ASP A 28 4.36 29.98 6.41
N ALA A 29 4.81 30.16 5.17
CA ALA A 29 3.94 30.40 4.02
C ALA A 29 3.05 29.20 3.68
N ILE A 30 3.59 27.98 3.69
CA ILE A 30 2.82 26.78 3.32
C ILE A 30 1.92 26.26 4.44
N ARG A 31 2.23 26.50 5.71
CA ARG A 31 1.49 25.96 6.85
C ARG A 31 -0.03 26.16 6.79
N PRO A 32 -0.57 27.38 6.58
CA PRO A 32 -2.02 27.57 6.50
C PRO A 32 -2.64 26.81 5.32
N ILE A 33 -1.91 26.67 4.22
CA ILE A 33 -2.37 25.95 3.03
C ILE A 33 -2.36 24.44 3.31
N ALA A 34 -1.32 23.92 3.95
CA ALA A 34 -1.23 22.52 4.34
C ALA A 34 -2.38 22.14 5.31
N TYR A 35 -2.67 22.99 6.29
CA TYR A 35 -3.81 22.79 7.19
C TYR A 35 -5.14 22.82 6.45
N ARG A 36 -5.30 23.70 5.47
CA ARG A 36 -6.49 23.74 4.62
C ARG A 36 -6.65 22.45 3.82
N GLU A 37 -5.61 22.02 3.13
CA GLU A 37 -5.66 20.84 2.25
C GLU A 37 -5.92 19.55 3.05
N VAL A 38 -5.20 19.34 4.15
CA VAL A 38 -5.45 18.20 5.06
C VAL A 38 -6.86 18.27 5.65
N GLY A 39 -7.30 19.47 6.03
CA GLY A 39 -8.64 19.72 6.52
C GLY A 39 -9.74 19.35 5.52
N VAL A 40 -9.59 19.75 4.26
CA VAL A 40 -10.49 19.39 3.16
C VAL A 40 -10.51 17.87 2.95
N THR A 41 -9.35 17.20 3.03
CA THR A 41 -9.31 15.73 2.96
C THR A 41 -10.09 15.10 4.12
N ILE A 42 -9.84 15.51 5.36
CA ILE A 42 -10.58 15.01 6.54
C ILE A 42 -12.09 15.18 6.34
N LEU A 43 -12.53 16.35 5.86
CA LEU A 43 -13.95 16.60 5.62
C LEU A 43 -14.52 15.73 4.50
N ARG A 44 -13.77 15.49 3.42
CA ARG A 44 -14.18 14.57 2.35
C ARG A 44 -14.36 13.15 2.88
N GLU A 45 -13.47 12.68 3.74
CA GLU A 45 -13.59 11.37 4.39
C GLU A 45 -14.76 11.31 5.35
N ALA A 46 -14.98 12.38 6.13
CA ALA A 46 -16.12 12.47 7.03
C ALA A 46 -17.44 12.37 6.28
N VAL A 47 -17.54 13.04 5.13
CA VAL A 47 -18.71 12.99 4.25
C VAL A 47 -18.87 11.60 3.63
N LYS A 48 -17.78 10.94 3.21
CA LYS A 48 -17.86 9.55 2.72
C LYS A 48 -18.41 8.62 3.79
N VAL A 49 -17.89 8.69 5.02
CA VAL A 49 -18.37 7.89 6.16
C VAL A 49 -19.85 8.16 6.43
N ALA A 50 -20.26 9.43 6.42
CA ALA A 50 -21.66 9.82 6.63
C ALA A 50 -22.57 9.27 5.52
N ASP A 51 -22.17 9.41 4.26
CA ASP A 51 -22.91 8.91 3.11
C ASP A 51 -23.05 7.38 3.21
N HIS A 52 -21.97 6.64 3.51
CA HIS A 52 -21.99 5.18 3.68
C HIS A 52 -22.99 4.71 4.74
N ARG A 53 -23.00 5.37 5.91
CA ARG A 53 -23.96 5.07 6.98
C ARG A 53 -25.40 5.36 6.56
N ALA A 54 -25.64 6.49 5.90
CA ALA A 54 -26.98 6.86 5.43
C ALA A 54 -27.54 5.85 4.42
N MET A 55 -26.67 5.16 3.67
CA MET A 55 -27.07 4.17 2.67
C MET A 55 -27.20 2.76 3.23
N GLY A 56 -26.90 2.54 4.52
CA GLY A 56 -26.96 1.21 5.14
C GLY A 56 -25.98 0.20 4.53
N SER A 57 -25.00 0.65 3.74
CA SER A 57 -23.87 -0.20 3.36
C SER A 57 -23.03 -0.44 4.59
N GLU A 58 -22.57 -1.67 4.83
CA GLU A 58 -21.43 -1.87 5.72
C GLU A 58 -20.37 -0.85 5.32
N SER A 59 -19.94 -0.03 6.29
CA SER A 59 -18.90 0.97 6.03
C SER A 59 -17.77 0.29 5.23
N PRO A 60 -17.13 0.98 4.26
CA PRO A 60 -15.93 0.44 3.65
C PRO A 60 -15.00 -0.05 4.76
N PRO A 61 -14.15 -1.06 4.52
CA PRO A 61 -13.17 -1.51 5.50
C PRO A 61 -12.14 -0.39 5.73
N LEU A 62 -12.58 0.68 6.38
CA LEU A 62 -11.77 1.55 7.18
C LEU A 62 -11.13 0.60 8.15
N VAL A 63 -9.79 0.60 8.17
CA VAL A 63 -8.93 -0.11 9.12
C VAL A 63 -9.74 -0.35 10.37
N ASN A 64 -10.05 -1.62 10.66
CA ASN A 64 -11.00 -2.00 11.69
C ASN A 64 -10.60 -1.25 12.97
N LEU A 65 -11.23 -0.12 13.29
CA LEU A 65 -10.83 0.71 14.43
C LEU A 65 -11.07 -0.05 15.73
N ARG A 66 -11.86 -1.15 15.67
CA ARG A 66 -11.95 -2.16 16.72
C ARG A 66 -10.65 -2.96 16.93
N GLN A 67 -9.66 -2.88 16.05
CA GLN A 67 -8.29 -3.39 16.25
C GLN A 67 -7.37 -2.34 16.88
N LEU A 68 -7.72 -1.05 16.81
CA LEU A 68 -7.21 -0.05 17.77
C LEU A 68 -7.86 -0.20 19.15
N HIS A 69 -8.81 -1.13 19.33
CA HIS A 69 -8.99 -1.77 20.63
C HIS A 69 -7.80 -2.70 20.91
N SER A 70 -6.70 -2.09 21.28
CA SER A 70 -6.08 -2.54 22.51
C SER A 70 -5.96 -1.33 23.41
N SER A 71 -6.69 -1.41 24.53
CA SER A 71 -6.47 -0.60 25.73
C SER A 71 -4.98 -0.41 26.03
N ASN A 72 -4.09 -1.30 25.58
CA ASN A 72 -2.67 -1.26 25.86
C ASN A 72 -1.93 -0.05 25.29
N ASP A 73 -2.23 0.46 24.10
CA ASP A 73 -1.47 1.58 23.51
C ASP A 73 -1.90 2.91 24.12
N ILE A 74 -3.21 3.12 24.31
CA ILE A 74 -3.75 4.28 25.02
C ILE A 74 -3.30 4.25 26.48
N GLN A 75 -3.36 3.09 27.15
CA GLN A 75 -2.88 2.96 28.52
C GLN A 75 -1.34 3.04 28.61
N ALA A 76 -0.59 2.59 27.60
CA ALA A 76 0.86 2.78 27.52
C ALA A 76 1.21 4.26 27.35
N PHE A 77 0.48 4.98 26.51
CA PHE A 77 0.63 6.43 26.33
C PHE A 77 0.28 7.19 27.61
N LEU A 78 -0.86 6.89 28.25
CA LEU A 78 -1.25 7.49 29.53
C LEU A 78 -0.22 7.18 30.63
N ARG A 79 0.33 5.95 30.68
CA ARG A 79 1.42 5.61 31.60
C ARG A 79 2.69 6.41 31.29
N ALA A 80 3.09 6.51 30.03
CA ALA A 80 4.25 7.28 29.60
C ALA A 80 4.10 8.78 29.92
N ALA A 81 2.93 9.37 29.68
CA ALA A 81 2.64 10.76 29.99
C ALA A 81 2.68 11.03 31.51
N ARG A 82 2.11 10.14 32.33
CA ARG A 82 2.21 10.21 33.80
C ARG A 82 3.65 10.07 34.29
N GLN A 83 4.44 9.18 33.68
CA GLN A 83 5.84 8.99 34.02
C GLN A 83 6.69 10.22 33.63
N ALA A 84 6.47 10.79 32.44
CA ALA A 84 7.10 12.03 32.02
C ALA A 84 6.77 13.20 32.94
N ARG A 85 5.51 13.28 33.43
CA ARG A 85 5.10 14.27 34.43
C ARG A 85 5.86 14.11 35.75
N ALA A 86 6.00 12.89 36.25
CA ALA A 86 6.78 12.61 37.46
C ALA A 86 8.25 13.02 37.28
N THR A 87 8.85 12.69 36.13
CA THR A 87 10.23 13.09 35.81
C THR A 87 10.40 14.61 35.74
N VAL A 88 9.47 15.34 35.11
CA VAL A 88 9.51 16.82 35.06
C VAL A 88 9.40 17.42 36.46
N HIS A 89 8.56 16.84 37.33
CA HIS A 89 8.43 17.27 38.72
C HIS A 89 9.72 17.03 39.52
N ASP A 90 10.35 15.86 39.37
CA ASP A 90 11.61 15.53 40.04
C ASP A 90 12.74 16.44 39.56
N MET A 91 12.80 16.72 38.25
CA MET A 91 13.76 17.67 37.67
C MET A 91 13.56 19.09 38.21
N ALA A 92 12.32 19.55 38.34
CA ALA A 92 12.02 20.85 38.94
C ALA A 92 12.43 20.92 40.41
N THR A 93 12.25 19.82 41.16
CA THR A 93 12.66 19.71 42.56
C THR A 93 14.18 19.80 42.71
N VAL A 94 14.92 18.99 41.94
CA VAL A 94 16.40 19.01 41.93
C VAL A 94 16.94 20.37 41.50
N ALA A 95 16.31 21.00 40.49
CA ALA A 95 16.72 22.33 40.05
C ALA A 95 16.51 23.40 41.13
N ASN A 96 15.40 23.33 41.87
CA ASN A 96 15.15 24.23 43.00
C ASN A 96 16.15 24.03 44.13
N GLU A 97 16.47 22.78 44.49
CA GLU A 97 17.50 22.45 45.49
C GLU A 97 18.89 22.95 45.08
N ALA A 98 19.16 22.97 43.77
CA ALA A 98 20.41 23.48 43.19
C ALA A 98 20.40 25.00 42.96
N GLY A 99 19.29 25.71 43.22
CA GLY A 99 19.16 27.15 42.98
C GLY A 99 19.12 27.56 41.50
N LEU A 100 18.71 26.67 40.61
CA LEU A 100 18.60 26.90 39.17
C LEU A 100 17.22 27.44 38.79
N ASP A 101 17.18 28.52 38.00
CA ASP A 101 15.93 29.04 37.45
C ASP A 101 15.44 28.16 36.28
N THR A 102 14.27 27.55 36.46
CA THR A 102 13.64 26.66 35.49
C THR A 102 12.33 27.20 34.92
N ALA A 103 11.96 28.44 35.27
CA ALA A 103 10.65 29.02 34.96
C ALA A 103 10.37 29.07 33.44
N GLY A 104 11.39 29.23 32.60
CA GLY A 104 11.24 29.26 31.14
C GLY A 104 11.19 27.88 30.48
N THR A 105 11.93 26.90 31.00
CA THR A 105 12.19 25.64 30.28
C THR A 105 11.29 24.49 30.73
N LEU A 106 10.93 24.44 32.01
CA LEU A 106 10.07 23.40 32.57
C LEU A 106 8.66 23.90 32.92
N GLY A 107 8.44 25.21 32.99
CA GLY A 107 7.17 25.78 33.45
C GLY A 107 5.94 25.40 32.61
N SER A 108 6.12 25.18 31.30
CA SER A 108 5.03 24.82 30.38
C SER A 108 4.82 23.31 30.22
N ALA A 109 5.82 22.49 30.59
CA ALA A 109 5.78 21.04 30.37
C ALA A 109 4.66 20.34 31.18
N PRO A 110 4.41 20.66 32.46
CA PRO A 110 3.29 20.10 33.22
C PRO A 110 1.93 20.44 32.58
N VAL A 111 1.73 21.68 32.14
CA VAL A 111 0.48 22.14 31.51
C VAL A 111 0.22 21.41 30.19
N MET A 112 1.27 21.19 29.39
CA MET A 112 1.17 20.42 28.14
C MET A 112 0.87 18.94 28.40
N LEU A 113 1.52 18.34 29.41
CA LEU A 113 1.30 16.94 29.77
C LEU A 113 -0.11 16.72 30.35
N ASP A 114 -0.62 17.67 31.12
CA ASP A 114 -1.99 17.66 31.63
C ASP A 114 -3.00 17.81 30.47
N ALA A 115 -2.77 18.72 29.52
CA ALA A 115 -3.61 18.82 28.33
C ALA A 115 -3.61 17.53 27.48
N CYS A 116 -2.45 16.88 27.33
CA CYS A 116 -2.35 15.58 26.67
C CYS A 116 -3.08 14.46 27.43
N CYS A 117 -2.98 14.44 28.76
CA CYS A 117 -3.71 13.49 29.60
C CYS A 117 -5.22 13.74 29.54
N ASP A 118 -5.65 14.99 29.54
CA ASP A 118 -7.07 15.37 29.48
C ASP A 118 -7.67 15.04 28.12
N VAL A 119 -6.95 15.27 27.03
CA VAL A 119 -7.38 14.86 25.68
C VAL A 119 -7.47 13.34 25.59
N MET A 120 -6.48 12.61 26.09
CA MET A 120 -6.46 11.14 26.00
C MET A 120 -7.44 10.47 26.96
N THR A 121 -7.68 11.07 28.12
CA THR A 121 -8.71 10.65 29.07
C THR A 121 -10.08 10.99 28.53
N SER A 122 -10.27 12.14 27.89
CA SER A 122 -11.50 12.47 27.17
C SER A 122 -11.72 11.49 26.02
N ILE A 123 -10.69 11.14 25.24
CA ILE A 123 -10.77 10.11 24.20
C ILE A 123 -11.15 8.76 24.83
N HIS A 124 -10.53 8.36 25.93
CA HIS A 124 -10.84 7.12 26.65
C HIS A 124 -12.29 7.09 27.19
N ASP A 125 -12.73 8.19 27.80
CA ASP A 125 -14.03 8.37 28.45
C ASP A 125 -15.16 8.71 27.44
N MET A 126 -14.82 9.12 26.21
CA MET A 126 -15.74 9.25 25.08
C MET A 126 -16.02 7.91 24.38
N PHE A 127 -15.30 6.84 24.74
CA PHE A 127 -15.58 5.47 24.29
C PHE A 127 -16.11 4.52 25.39
N PRO A 128 -17.10 4.89 26.22
CA PRO A 128 -17.78 3.91 27.05
C PRO A 128 -18.85 3.26 26.16
N SER A 129 -18.46 2.23 25.40
CA SER A 129 -19.37 1.32 24.69
C SER A 129 -20.43 1.94 23.75
N ALA A 130 -20.21 1.77 22.44
CA ALA A 130 -21.26 1.64 21.41
C ALA A 130 -22.26 2.79 21.19
N SER A 131 -21.80 4.04 21.12
CA SER A 131 -22.50 5.04 20.30
C SER A 131 -21.69 5.30 19.04
N ALA A 132 -22.36 5.29 17.88
CA ALA A 132 -21.73 5.48 16.58
C ALA A 132 -20.88 6.77 16.59
N GLY A 133 -19.56 6.65 16.51
CA GLY A 133 -18.65 7.81 16.50
C GLY A 133 -19.09 8.81 15.44
N LYS A 134 -18.96 10.11 15.67
CA LYS A 134 -19.41 11.09 14.67
C LYS A 134 -18.57 10.89 13.40
N PRO A 135 -19.14 10.91 12.18
CA PRO A 135 -18.39 10.65 10.95
C PRO A 135 -17.09 11.45 10.80
N PHE A 136 -17.06 12.65 11.38
CA PHE A 136 -15.88 13.51 11.42
C PHE A 136 -14.74 12.97 12.30
N GLU A 137 -15.06 12.38 13.46
CA GLU A 137 -14.07 11.78 14.36
C GLU A 137 -13.42 10.55 13.71
N GLU A 138 -14.23 9.70 13.08
CA GLU A 138 -13.73 8.55 12.31
C GLU A 138 -12.84 8.97 11.16
N ALA A 139 -13.20 10.05 10.47
CA ALA A 139 -12.38 10.60 9.40
C ALA A 139 -11.04 11.12 9.91
N ILE A 140 -11.00 11.85 11.03
CA ILE A 140 -9.74 12.30 11.64
C ILE A 140 -8.86 11.10 11.99
N MET A 141 -9.42 10.10 12.66
CA MET A 141 -8.65 8.92 13.10
C MET A 141 -8.14 8.09 11.93
N TRP A 142 -8.97 7.93 10.90
CA TRP A 142 -8.57 7.28 9.65
C TRP A 142 -7.44 8.06 8.99
N SER A 143 -7.59 9.38 8.85
CA SER A 143 -6.57 10.27 8.27
C SER A 143 -5.23 10.15 8.99
N PHE A 144 -5.25 10.14 10.33
CA PHE A 144 -4.06 10.01 11.14
C PHE A 144 -3.38 8.65 10.97
N THR A 145 -4.18 7.58 10.96
CA THR A 145 -3.68 6.21 10.80
C THR A 145 -3.07 6.01 9.42
N GLU A 146 -3.75 6.52 8.39
CA GLU A 146 -3.32 6.46 7.00
C GLU A 146 -2.02 7.25 6.79
N ALA A 147 -1.93 8.48 7.31
CA ALA A 147 -0.71 9.28 7.25
C ALA A 147 0.46 8.60 7.98
N ARG A 148 0.23 8.04 9.18
CA ARG A 148 1.26 7.31 9.93
C ARG A 148 1.69 6.02 9.25
N HIS A 149 0.75 5.31 8.62
CA HIS A 149 1.06 4.11 7.84
C HIS A 149 1.95 4.49 6.66
N SER A 150 1.57 5.53 5.91
CA SER A 150 2.32 6.07 4.79
C SER A 150 3.76 6.44 5.16
N GLU A 151 3.95 7.17 6.27
CA GLU A 151 5.28 7.52 6.78
C GLU A 151 6.13 6.29 7.14
N ARG A 152 5.51 5.25 7.70
CA ARG A 152 6.22 4.05 8.18
C ARG A 152 6.61 3.11 7.04
N THR A 153 5.74 2.94 6.05
CA THR A 153 5.97 2.02 4.94
C THR A 153 6.61 2.68 3.74
N GLY A 154 6.56 4.02 3.66
CA GLY A 154 6.88 4.77 2.45
C GLY A 154 5.83 4.60 1.36
N GLU A 155 4.71 3.91 1.63
CA GLU A 155 3.59 3.80 0.71
C GLU A 155 2.85 5.13 0.65
N ARG A 156 2.53 5.60 -0.54
CA ARG A 156 1.82 6.88 -0.70
C ARG A 156 0.34 6.73 -0.35
N SER A 157 -0.19 7.68 0.42
CA SER A 157 -1.65 7.83 0.55
C SER A 157 -2.13 9.01 -0.30
N SER A 158 -2.77 8.69 -1.43
CA SER A 158 -3.27 9.69 -2.40
C SER A 158 -4.26 10.74 -1.84
N GLY A 159 -4.75 10.57 -0.60
CA GLY A 159 -5.59 11.57 0.06
C GLY A 159 -4.78 12.62 0.81
N PHE A 160 -3.51 12.34 1.13
CA PHE A 160 -2.71 13.04 2.13
C PHE A 160 -1.35 13.42 1.55
N ASP A 161 -1.38 14.32 0.57
CA ASP A 161 -0.18 14.84 -0.10
C ASP A 161 0.29 16.16 0.57
N GLY A 162 0.41 16.16 1.89
CA GLY A 162 0.81 17.33 2.69
C GLY A 162 2.32 17.50 2.84
N ASP A 163 3.09 16.56 2.31
CA ASP A 163 4.54 16.48 2.50
C ASP A 163 5.26 17.42 1.52
N VAL A 164 6.13 18.27 2.09
CA VAL A 164 6.94 19.21 1.32
C VAL A 164 8.35 19.20 1.87
N ASP A 165 9.31 18.87 1.02
CA ASP A 165 10.74 18.84 1.35
C ASP A 165 11.53 19.76 0.41
N LEU A 166 12.43 20.54 1.00
CA LEU A 166 13.45 21.31 0.29
C LEU A 166 14.81 20.65 0.55
N VAL A 167 15.42 20.09 -0.48
CA VAL A 167 16.78 19.53 -0.37
C VAL A 167 17.76 20.54 -0.94
N ALA A 168 18.62 21.09 -0.09
CA ALA A 168 19.58 22.12 -0.45
C ALA A 168 20.99 21.55 -0.62
N PHE A 169 21.73 22.09 -1.58
CA PHE A 169 23.09 21.72 -1.93
C PHE A 169 23.95 22.98 -1.94
N MET A 170 25.21 22.83 -1.54
CA MET A 170 26.20 23.89 -1.66
C MET A 170 27.24 23.48 -2.70
N ASP A 171 27.38 24.30 -3.73
CA ASP A 171 28.42 24.12 -4.73
C ASP A 171 29.76 24.65 -4.22
N HIS A 172 30.86 24.29 -4.90
CA HIS A 172 32.22 24.66 -4.48
C HIS A 172 32.45 26.17 -4.51
N ASP A 173 31.71 26.88 -5.36
CA ASP A 173 31.74 28.32 -5.49
C ASP A 173 30.96 29.04 -4.37
N GLY A 174 30.46 28.31 -3.37
CA GLY A 174 29.65 28.84 -2.27
C GLY A 174 28.21 29.20 -2.66
N LEU A 175 27.78 28.83 -3.87
CA LEU A 175 26.41 29.03 -4.33
C LEU A 175 25.50 27.91 -3.84
N PHE A 176 24.28 28.28 -3.47
CA PHE A 176 23.27 27.33 -3.01
C PHE A 176 22.29 26.96 -4.12
N TYR A 177 21.98 25.68 -4.20
CA TYR A 177 20.99 25.11 -5.09
C TYR A 177 20.02 24.27 -4.27
N ALA A 178 18.83 24.03 -4.78
CA ALA A 178 17.87 23.16 -4.11
C ALA A 178 16.97 22.41 -5.06
N THR A 179 16.45 21.28 -4.61
CA THR A 179 15.29 20.64 -5.20
C THR A 179 14.10 20.76 -4.27
N LEU A 180 12.94 21.15 -4.79
CA LEU A 180 11.69 21.22 -4.01
C LEU A 180 10.79 20.04 -4.37
N HIS A 181 10.48 19.19 -3.41
CA HIS A 181 9.48 18.13 -3.58
C HIS A 181 8.16 18.57 -2.94
N ALA A 182 7.10 18.64 -3.74
CA ALA A 182 5.75 18.93 -3.30
C ALA A 182 4.77 18.28 -4.29
N GLU A 183 3.94 17.36 -3.81
CA GLU A 183 2.95 16.66 -4.64
C GLU A 183 1.67 17.49 -4.81
N ASN A 184 1.22 18.15 -3.74
CA ASN A 184 0.07 19.04 -3.79
C ASN A 184 0.45 20.35 -4.54
N PRO A 185 -0.24 20.66 -5.65
CA PRO A 185 0.04 21.86 -6.45
C PRO A 185 -0.09 23.15 -5.65
N ALA A 186 -1.06 23.27 -4.74
CA ALA A 186 -1.25 24.48 -3.94
C ALA A 186 -0.06 24.73 -3.00
N LEU A 187 0.49 23.66 -2.40
CA LEU A 187 1.70 23.77 -1.57
C LEU A 187 2.92 24.13 -2.40
N ARG A 188 3.05 23.52 -3.59
CA ARG A 188 4.13 23.84 -4.52
C ARG A 188 4.09 25.30 -4.94
N GLU A 189 2.94 25.80 -5.40
CA GLU A 189 2.78 27.20 -5.83
C GLU A 189 3.07 28.18 -4.70
N ALA A 190 2.69 27.85 -3.46
CA ALA A 190 3.01 28.66 -2.30
C ALA A 190 4.51 28.78 -2.05
N CYS A 191 5.29 27.72 -2.28
CA CYS A 191 6.75 27.81 -2.24
C CYS A 191 7.34 28.61 -3.41
N LEU A 192 6.76 28.48 -4.61
CA LEU A 192 7.23 29.18 -5.81
C LEU A 192 7.01 30.70 -5.76
N GLY A 193 6.18 31.19 -4.84
CA GLY A 193 5.98 32.62 -4.62
C GLY A 193 7.15 33.33 -3.94
N ASP A 194 8.13 32.60 -3.40
CA ASP A 194 9.31 33.18 -2.75
C ASP A 194 10.40 33.50 -3.78
N ASP A 195 10.77 34.78 -3.87
CA ASP A 195 11.71 35.33 -4.87
C ASP A 195 13.15 34.84 -4.69
N ARG A 196 13.46 34.20 -3.56
CA ARG A 196 14.77 33.58 -3.31
C ARG A 196 14.91 32.22 -4.01
N LEU A 197 13.82 31.63 -4.52
CA LEU A 197 13.83 30.40 -5.31
C LEU A 197 13.84 30.72 -6.80
N ILE A 198 15.04 30.84 -7.38
CA ILE A 198 15.21 31.11 -8.80
C ILE A 198 15.18 29.79 -9.57
N ALA A 199 14.23 29.61 -10.48
CA ALA A 199 14.10 28.38 -11.26
C ALA A 199 15.43 28.01 -11.96
N PHE A 200 15.92 26.81 -11.67
CA PHE A 200 17.15 26.26 -12.23
C PHE A 200 17.00 24.77 -12.61
N PRO A 201 15.96 24.42 -13.40
CA PRO A 201 15.73 23.03 -13.80
C PRO A 201 16.84 22.53 -14.74
N PHE A 202 17.01 21.20 -14.78
CA PHE A 202 17.90 20.52 -15.72
C PHE A 202 17.36 19.13 -16.08
N TRP A 203 17.53 18.72 -17.33
CA TRP A 203 17.17 17.38 -17.79
C TRP A 203 18.10 16.94 -18.94
N ASP A 204 18.77 15.80 -18.75
CA ASP A 204 19.76 15.27 -19.69
C ASP A 204 19.21 14.61 -20.97
N SER A 205 17.91 14.31 -21.04
CA SER A 205 17.29 13.57 -22.15
C SER A 205 16.19 14.33 -22.87
N THR A 206 16.09 15.64 -22.68
CA THR A 206 15.16 16.51 -23.40
C THR A 206 15.82 17.77 -23.91
N ASP A 207 15.20 18.37 -24.92
CA ASP A 207 15.55 19.70 -25.39
C ASP A 207 15.52 20.70 -24.23
N ARG A 208 16.50 21.62 -24.25
CA ARG A 208 16.55 22.75 -23.33
C ARG A 208 15.28 23.61 -23.46
N PRO A 209 14.85 24.29 -22.39
CA PRO A 209 13.84 25.34 -22.49
C PRO A 209 14.23 26.38 -23.57
N GLY A 210 13.24 26.91 -24.29
CA GLY A 210 13.48 27.81 -25.43
C GLY A 210 14.22 29.10 -25.05
N ASP A 211 14.06 29.54 -23.81
CA ASP A 211 14.66 30.73 -23.19
C ASP A 211 16.07 30.51 -22.62
N VAL A 212 16.53 29.27 -22.46
CA VAL A 212 17.84 28.95 -21.88
C VAL A 212 18.82 28.59 -22.98
N THR A 213 19.98 29.25 -23.08
CA THR A 213 20.96 28.93 -24.13
C THR A 213 21.59 27.54 -23.97
N GLU A 214 22.09 26.94 -25.06
CA GLU A 214 22.74 25.61 -25.00
C GLU A 214 23.96 25.59 -24.06
N THR A 215 24.76 26.66 -24.07
CA THR A 215 25.92 26.80 -23.18
C THR A 215 25.49 26.86 -21.73
N GLU A 216 24.43 27.61 -21.42
CA GLU A 216 23.89 27.68 -20.07
C GLU A 216 23.32 26.32 -19.64
N TRP A 217 22.54 25.67 -20.51
CA TRP A 217 21.94 24.36 -20.23
C TRP A 217 22.98 23.31 -19.86
N ARG A 218 24.06 23.23 -20.63
CA ARG A 218 25.21 22.36 -20.34
C ARG A 218 25.84 22.68 -18.99
N LYS A 219 26.03 23.97 -18.69
CA LYS A 219 26.55 24.41 -17.39
C LYS A 219 25.64 24.00 -16.24
N ARG A 220 24.31 24.07 -16.40
CA ARG A 220 23.36 23.55 -15.39
C ARG A 220 23.55 22.05 -15.17
N GLY A 221 23.72 21.30 -16.25
CA GLY A 221 23.97 19.85 -16.19
C GLY A 221 25.25 19.50 -15.45
N GLU A 222 26.34 20.23 -15.70
CA GLU A 222 27.61 20.08 -14.99
C GLU A 222 27.46 20.38 -13.49
N ILE A 223 26.76 21.45 -13.14
CA ILE A 223 26.47 21.81 -11.75
C ILE A 223 25.66 20.69 -11.07
N TRP A 224 24.54 20.26 -11.64
CA TRP A 224 23.70 19.23 -11.04
C TRP A 224 24.39 17.86 -10.94
N SER A 225 25.15 17.48 -11.96
CA SER A 225 25.93 16.23 -11.93
C SER A 225 26.96 16.24 -10.80
N ARG A 226 27.52 17.41 -10.51
CA ARG A 226 28.50 17.60 -9.44
C ARG A 226 27.86 17.62 -8.06
N LEU A 227 26.71 18.29 -7.90
CA LEU A 227 25.97 18.36 -6.64
C LEU A 227 25.41 17.00 -6.23
N LEU A 228 24.91 16.21 -7.17
CA LEU A 228 24.29 14.90 -6.89
C LEU A 228 25.28 13.73 -6.87
N GLY A 229 26.50 13.95 -7.36
CA GLY A 229 27.53 12.93 -7.45
C GLY A 229 27.10 11.69 -8.26
N LYS A 230 27.71 10.54 -7.95
CA LYS A 230 27.45 9.28 -8.67
C LYS A 230 26.10 8.65 -8.33
N GLU A 231 25.65 8.81 -7.09
CA GLU A 231 24.40 8.20 -6.60
C GLU A 231 23.17 8.82 -7.26
N SER A 232 23.24 10.10 -7.67
CA SER A 232 22.13 10.80 -8.32
C SER A 232 20.85 10.87 -7.46
N VAL A 233 20.93 10.64 -6.14
CA VAL A 233 19.81 10.71 -5.20
C VAL A 233 19.91 12.02 -4.39
N PRO A 234 19.07 13.02 -4.67
CA PRO A 234 19.10 14.33 -4.00
C PRO A 234 19.20 14.25 -2.47
N ALA A 235 18.34 13.44 -1.84
CA ALA A 235 18.27 13.32 -0.38
C ALA A 235 19.55 12.78 0.27
N LEU A 236 20.44 12.11 -0.49
CA LEU A 236 21.71 11.59 0.02
C LEU A 236 22.89 12.55 -0.18
N SER A 237 22.70 13.63 -0.96
CA SER A 237 23.79 14.54 -1.36
C SER A 237 23.61 15.97 -0.83
N GLY A 238 22.52 16.26 -0.13
CA GLY A 238 22.18 17.60 0.36
C GLY A 238 21.60 17.64 1.77
N PHE A 239 21.29 18.85 2.23
CA PHE A 239 20.59 19.11 3.48
C PHE A 239 19.10 19.12 3.23
N THR A 240 18.37 18.20 3.87
CA THR A 240 16.92 18.11 3.72
C THR A 240 16.21 18.93 4.80
N PHE A 241 15.42 19.90 4.36
CA PHE A 241 14.49 20.65 5.19
C PHE A 241 13.08 20.15 4.92
N THR A 242 12.51 19.44 5.90
CA THR A 242 11.07 19.17 5.88
C THR A 242 10.33 20.45 6.22
N LEU A 243 9.59 20.97 5.24
CA LEU A 243 8.81 22.19 5.35
C LEU A 243 7.42 21.89 5.92
N SER A 244 6.83 20.77 5.50
CA SER A 244 5.53 20.27 6.00
C SER A 244 5.54 18.75 5.96
N ARG A 245 4.92 18.13 6.98
CA ARG A 245 4.46 16.73 6.90
C ARG A 245 2.97 16.69 7.09
N THR A 246 2.35 15.72 6.45
CA THR A 246 0.93 15.45 6.63
C THR A 246 0.64 15.12 8.10
N SER A 247 1.51 14.36 8.78
CA SER A 247 1.32 14.07 10.21
C SER A 247 1.37 15.32 11.11
N ASP A 248 2.23 16.30 10.79
CA ASP A 248 2.29 17.59 11.49
C ASP A 248 0.99 18.40 11.31
N CYS A 249 0.26 18.10 10.23
CA CYS A 249 -1.01 18.71 9.87
C CYS A 249 -2.23 17.91 10.33
N ILE A 250 -2.07 16.82 11.10
CA ILE A 250 -3.18 16.03 11.67
C ILE A 250 -3.12 16.05 13.21
N GLY A 251 -3.08 17.26 13.78
CA GLY A 251 -3.08 17.53 15.23
C GLY A 251 -4.18 18.51 15.68
N LEU A 252 -4.09 18.98 16.93
CA LEU A 252 -5.08 19.91 17.51
C LEU A 252 -5.13 21.26 16.79
N ALA A 253 -4.00 21.78 16.33
CA ALA A 253 -3.93 23.06 15.60
C ALA A 253 -4.73 23.03 14.27
N PRO A 254 -4.61 21.98 13.43
CA PRO A 254 -5.48 21.75 12.28
C PRO A 254 -6.97 21.69 12.62
N ILE A 255 -7.37 21.12 13.75
CA ILE A 255 -8.80 21.09 14.17
C ILE A 255 -9.31 22.50 14.47
N ALA A 256 -8.51 23.32 15.16
CA ALA A 256 -8.85 24.72 15.39
C ALA A 256 -8.92 25.51 14.07
N HIS A 257 -7.99 25.25 13.15
CA HIS A 257 -7.99 25.85 11.81
C HIS A 257 -9.21 25.41 10.99
N LEU A 258 -9.56 24.13 11.02
CA LEU A 258 -10.77 23.55 10.43
C LEU A 258 -12.02 24.24 10.95
N ALA A 259 -12.16 24.40 12.27
CA ALA A 259 -13.31 25.05 12.88
C ALA A 259 -13.46 26.51 12.42
N THR A 260 -12.34 27.21 12.24
CA THR A 260 -12.34 28.63 11.85
C THR A 260 -12.63 28.83 10.37
N ASN A 261 -12.22 27.89 9.50
CA ASN A 261 -12.33 27.99 8.04
C ASN A 261 -13.34 27.00 7.44
N LEU A 262 -14.20 26.39 8.27
CA LEU A 262 -15.13 25.36 7.84
C LEU A 262 -16.00 25.79 6.64
N PRO A 263 -16.60 27.01 6.61
CA PRO A 263 -17.41 27.44 5.48
C PRO A 263 -16.67 27.36 4.14
N ASP A 264 -15.46 27.92 4.07
CA ASP A 264 -14.65 27.95 2.85
C ASP A 264 -14.20 26.55 2.40
N MET A 265 -13.97 25.65 3.36
CA MET A 265 -13.61 24.27 3.07
C MET A 265 -14.81 23.44 2.61
N MET A 266 -16.01 23.73 3.10
CA MET A 266 -17.24 23.05 2.69
C MET A 266 -17.55 23.30 1.21
N ASP A 267 -17.19 24.47 0.68
CA ASP A 267 -17.30 24.77 -0.76
C ASP A 267 -16.38 23.90 -1.62
N ALA A 268 -15.28 23.39 -1.06
CA ALA A 268 -14.38 22.45 -1.72
C ALA A 268 -14.87 20.98 -1.70
N ILE A 269 -16.00 20.71 -1.03
CA ILE A 269 -16.65 19.41 -0.99
C ILE A 269 -17.72 19.34 -2.06
N ASP A 270 -17.73 18.25 -2.82
CA ASP A 270 -18.75 17.99 -3.83
C ASP A 270 -20.17 18.15 -3.29
N SER A 271 -21.03 18.83 -4.07
CA SER A 271 -22.45 18.94 -3.76
C SER A 271 -23.10 17.58 -3.51
N ARG A 272 -24.16 17.52 -2.69
CA ARG A 272 -24.91 16.27 -2.43
C ARG A 272 -25.32 15.56 -3.74
N SER A 273 -25.75 16.30 -4.76
CA SER A 273 -26.09 15.73 -6.07
C SER A 273 -24.89 15.14 -6.81
N THR A 274 -23.73 15.80 -6.75
CA THR A 274 -22.49 15.29 -7.36
C THR A 274 -22.05 14.00 -6.68
N ARG A 275 -22.10 13.96 -5.34
CA ARG A 275 -21.77 12.76 -4.56
C ARG A 275 -22.71 11.60 -4.84
N ALA A 276 -24.02 11.86 -4.87
CA ALA A 276 -25.03 10.85 -5.20
C ALA A 276 -24.82 10.26 -6.61
N ARG A 277 -24.53 11.10 -7.61
CA ARG A 277 -24.21 10.65 -8.98
C ARG A 277 -22.95 9.80 -9.03
N ARG A 278 -21.88 10.23 -8.34
CA ARG A 278 -20.64 9.46 -8.25
C ARG A 278 -20.87 8.10 -7.59
N TYR A 279 -21.62 8.08 -6.49
CA TYR A 279 -21.96 6.82 -5.82
C TYR A 279 -22.77 5.89 -6.72
N ALA A 280 -23.83 6.38 -7.38
CA ALA A 280 -24.63 5.60 -8.32
C ALA A 280 -23.78 5.02 -9.46
N ARG A 281 -22.85 5.82 -10.00
CA ARG A 281 -21.89 5.36 -11.03
C ARG A 281 -20.98 4.27 -10.49
N ASN A 282 -20.44 4.42 -9.28
CA ASN A 282 -19.57 3.42 -8.66
C ASN A 282 -20.31 2.12 -8.36
N GLN A 283 -21.57 2.20 -7.88
CA GLN A 283 -22.41 1.02 -7.67
C GLN A 283 -22.71 0.30 -8.97
N TRP A 284 -23.11 1.03 -10.01
CA TRP A 284 -23.35 0.46 -11.33
C TRP A 284 -22.09 -0.20 -11.91
N ALA A 285 -20.94 0.47 -11.83
CA ALA A 285 -19.66 -0.07 -12.28
C ALA A 285 -19.27 -1.33 -11.48
N GLY A 286 -19.44 -1.32 -10.16
CA GLY A 286 -19.19 -2.47 -9.30
C GLY A 286 -20.08 -3.68 -9.66
N GLN A 287 -21.37 -3.44 -9.87
CA GLN A 287 -22.32 -4.47 -10.32
C GLN A 287 -21.93 -5.03 -11.68
N ARG A 288 -21.56 -4.16 -12.64
CA ARG A 288 -21.14 -4.58 -13.98
C ARG A 288 -19.84 -5.39 -13.95
N MET A 289 -18.85 -4.99 -13.13
CA MET A 289 -17.62 -5.76 -12.93
C MET A 289 -17.91 -7.12 -12.30
N ALA A 290 -18.82 -7.19 -11.32
CA ALA A 290 -19.22 -8.46 -10.71
C ALA A 290 -19.99 -9.36 -11.69
N GLU A 291 -20.79 -8.79 -12.58
CA GLU A 291 -21.44 -9.51 -13.68
C GLU A 291 -20.42 -10.05 -14.68
N MET A 292 -19.49 -9.22 -15.17
CA MET A 292 -18.43 -9.68 -16.08
C MET A 292 -17.57 -10.79 -15.45
N ARG A 293 -17.20 -10.69 -14.17
CA ARG A 293 -16.49 -11.78 -13.48
C ARG A 293 -17.30 -13.07 -13.40
N ARG A 294 -18.64 -12.97 -13.25
CA ARG A 294 -19.53 -14.15 -13.27
C ARG A 294 -19.61 -14.74 -14.67
N GLU A 295 -19.71 -13.91 -15.70
CA GLU A 295 -19.67 -14.33 -17.11
C GLU A 295 -18.36 -15.03 -17.45
N ASP A 296 -17.22 -14.44 -17.07
CA ASP A 296 -15.88 -15.03 -17.27
C ASP A 296 -15.71 -16.36 -16.54
N LEU A 297 -16.18 -16.44 -15.28
CA LEU A 297 -16.14 -17.68 -14.50
C LEU A 297 -17.03 -18.76 -15.13
N ALA A 298 -18.23 -18.39 -15.61
CA ALA A 298 -19.14 -19.30 -16.30
C ALA A 298 -18.57 -19.79 -17.63
N ALA A 299 -17.92 -18.90 -18.40
CA ALA A 299 -17.24 -19.25 -19.64
C ALA A 299 -16.06 -20.20 -19.37
N GLY A 300 -15.26 -19.93 -18.34
CA GLY A 300 -14.17 -20.80 -17.90
C GLY A 300 -14.64 -22.19 -17.43
N LEU A 301 -15.77 -22.26 -16.72
CA LEU A 301 -16.38 -23.54 -16.33
C LEU A 301 -16.88 -24.32 -17.54
N THR A 302 -17.49 -23.65 -18.51
CA THR A 302 -17.98 -24.26 -19.75
C THR A 302 -16.83 -24.83 -20.58
N ALA A 303 -15.72 -24.10 -20.69
CA ALA A 303 -14.51 -24.57 -21.37
C ALA A 303 -13.94 -25.83 -20.69
N ARG A 304 -13.80 -25.82 -19.36
CA ARG A 304 -13.33 -27.00 -18.60
C ARG A 304 -14.24 -28.21 -18.74
N GLN A 305 -15.56 -28.00 -18.75
CA GLN A 305 -16.52 -29.09 -18.99
C GLN A 305 -16.40 -29.67 -20.40
N SER A 306 -16.14 -28.84 -21.41
CA SER A 306 -15.86 -29.29 -22.78
C SER A 306 -14.58 -30.14 -22.85
N ASP A 307 -13.50 -29.69 -22.22
CA ASP A 307 -12.24 -30.43 -22.16
C ASP A 307 -12.40 -31.78 -21.44
N GLN A 308 -13.15 -31.80 -20.33
CA GLN A 308 -13.45 -33.03 -19.61
C GLN A 308 -14.25 -34.02 -20.45
N ARG A 309 -15.24 -33.54 -21.23
CA ARG A 309 -15.99 -34.39 -22.17
C ARG A 309 -15.09 -34.94 -23.26
N MET A 310 -14.19 -34.12 -23.84
CA MET A 310 -13.23 -34.58 -24.83
C MET A 310 -12.28 -35.65 -24.26
N MET A 311 -11.78 -35.48 -23.04
CA MET A 311 -10.95 -36.48 -22.36
C MET A 311 -11.73 -37.79 -22.10
N GLN A 312 -12.99 -37.69 -21.68
CA GLN A 312 -13.85 -38.86 -21.49
C GLN A 312 -14.10 -39.61 -22.81
N HIS A 313 -14.41 -38.90 -23.89
CA HIS A 313 -14.57 -39.50 -25.22
C HIS A 313 -13.28 -40.13 -25.75
N ALA A 314 -12.13 -39.47 -25.57
CA ALA A 314 -10.84 -40.03 -25.95
C ALA A 314 -10.50 -41.28 -25.14
N SER A 315 -10.73 -41.26 -23.82
CA SER A 315 -10.53 -42.42 -22.94
C SER A 315 -11.45 -43.59 -23.34
N GLN A 316 -12.71 -43.31 -23.65
CA GLN A 316 -13.67 -44.32 -24.10
C GLN A 316 -13.24 -44.94 -25.43
N ALA A 317 -12.83 -44.13 -26.40
CA ALA A 317 -12.33 -44.61 -27.69
C ALA A 317 -11.06 -45.47 -27.54
N MET A 318 -10.16 -45.12 -26.61
CA MET A 318 -8.98 -45.94 -26.30
C MET A 318 -9.35 -47.30 -25.70
N LEU A 319 -10.35 -47.35 -24.81
CA LEU A 319 -10.84 -48.61 -24.24
C LEU A 319 -11.48 -49.48 -25.32
N GLU A 320 -12.33 -48.91 -26.18
CA GLU A 320 -12.96 -49.63 -27.29
C GLU A 320 -11.94 -50.17 -28.30
N ALA A 321 -10.91 -49.37 -28.64
CA ALA A 321 -9.82 -49.81 -29.50
C ALA A 321 -9.03 -50.97 -28.87
N ARG A 322 -8.75 -50.89 -27.57
CA ARG A 322 -8.06 -51.96 -26.82
C ARG A 322 -8.89 -53.23 -26.75
N ASP A 323 -10.20 -53.12 -26.53
CA ASP A 323 -11.11 -54.27 -26.51
C ASP A 323 -11.18 -54.94 -27.89
N ALA A 324 -11.18 -54.15 -28.98
CA ALA A 324 -11.09 -54.66 -30.34
C ALA A 324 -9.76 -55.41 -30.60
N GLU A 325 -8.62 -54.83 -30.19
CA GLU A 325 -7.31 -55.49 -30.29
C GLU A 325 -7.25 -56.80 -29.48
N LEU A 326 -7.84 -56.81 -28.27
CA LEU A 326 -7.94 -58.01 -27.45
C LEU A 326 -8.85 -59.07 -28.11
N GLY A 327 -9.94 -58.66 -28.75
CA GLY A 327 -10.79 -59.53 -29.55
C GLY A 327 -10.02 -60.18 -30.71
N GLU A 328 -9.29 -59.38 -31.49
CA GLU A 328 -8.45 -59.89 -32.58
C GLU A 328 -7.34 -60.84 -32.08
N LEU A 329 -6.72 -60.51 -30.95
CA LEU A 329 -5.69 -61.36 -30.34
C LEU A 329 -6.29 -62.68 -29.86
N HIS A 330 -7.46 -62.63 -29.22
CA HIS A 330 -8.22 -63.80 -28.79
C HIS A 330 -8.50 -64.70 -29.99
N ASP A 331 -9.11 -64.17 -31.06
CA ASP A 331 -9.40 -64.92 -32.28
C ASP A 331 -8.14 -65.51 -32.92
N ARG A 332 -7.02 -64.80 -32.89
CA ARG A 332 -5.72 -65.27 -33.41
C ARG A 332 -5.10 -66.39 -32.56
N ILE A 333 -5.27 -66.35 -31.25
CA ILE A 333 -4.82 -67.42 -30.35
C ILE A 333 -5.72 -68.65 -30.55
N PHE A 334 -7.03 -68.47 -30.53
CA PHE A 334 -7.99 -69.56 -30.62
C PHE A 334 -8.06 -70.21 -32.00
N SER A 335 -7.79 -69.48 -33.09
CA SER A 335 -7.66 -70.07 -34.44
C SER A 335 -6.40 -70.93 -34.63
N LYS A 336 -5.40 -70.78 -33.76
CA LYS A 336 -4.19 -71.63 -33.74
C LYS A 336 -4.28 -72.80 -32.77
N LEU A 337 -5.25 -72.78 -31.85
CA LEU A 337 -5.51 -73.92 -31.01
C LEU A 337 -6.16 -75.02 -31.87
N PRO A 338 -5.74 -76.28 -31.73
CA PRO A 338 -6.41 -77.38 -32.40
C PRO A 338 -7.88 -77.36 -32.05
N SER A 339 -8.75 -77.68 -33.01
CA SER A 339 -10.17 -77.77 -32.71
C SER A 339 -10.40 -78.80 -31.62
N ARG A 340 -11.53 -78.70 -30.93
CA ARG A 340 -11.89 -79.67 -29.88
C ARG A 340 -11.80 -81.11 -30.40
N ASP A 341 -12.18 -81.33 -31.65
CA ASP A 341 -12.11 -82.63 -32.31
C ASP A 341 -10.67 -83.04 -32.66
N ASP A 342 -9.80 -82.10 -33.05
CA ASP A 342 -8.36 -82.36 -33.23
C ASP A 342 -7.70 -82.75 -31.90
N ILE A 343 -8.04 -82.08 -30.80
CA ILE A 343 -7.53 -82.40 -29.46
C ILE A 343 -7.97 -83.81 -29.06
N TYR A 344 -9.23 -84.17 -29.27
CA TYR A 344 -9.72 -85.52 -28.98
C TYR A 344 -9.07 -86.57 -29.89
N GLY A 345 -8.88 -86.28 -31.18
CA GLY A 345 -8.16 -87.16 -32.09
C GLY A 345 -6.70 -87.37 -31.68
N MET A 346 -6.00 -86.32 -31.26
CA MET A 346 -4.63 -86.42 -30.72
C MET A 346 -4.59 -87.23 -29.41
N ALA A 347 -5.61 -87.08 -28.54
CA ALA A 347 -5.72 -87.85 -27.30
C ALA A 347 -5.97 -89.34 -27.58
N ASP A 348 -6.84 -89.66 -28.53
CA ASP A 348 -7.12 -91.04 -28.96
C ASP A 348 -5.89 -91.68 -29.64
N GLU A 349 -5.14 -90.92 -30.46
CA GLU A 349 -3.86 -91.38 -31.01
C GLU A 349 -2.81 -91.64 -29.92
N ALA A 350 -2.72 -90.77 -28.92
CA ALA A 350 -1.82 -90.93 -27.79
C ALA A 350 -2.20 -92.16 -26.95
N LEU A 351 -3.49 -92.38 -26.70
CA LEU A 351 -4.03 -93.56 -26.03
C LEU A 351 -3.78 -94.83 -26.84
N ALA A 352 -3.89 -94.79 -28.17
CA ALA A 352 -3.61 -95.92 -29.04
C ALA A 352 -2.10 -96.26 -29.10
N ARG A 353 -1.20 -95.25 -29.03
CA ARG A 353 0.25 -95.45 -28.89
C ARG A 353 0.64 -95.95 -27.50
N TRP A 354 -0.13 -95.58 -26.49
CA TRP A 354 -0.03 -96.13 -25.14
C TRP A 354 -0.69 -97.52 -25.10
N ARG A 355 -0.19 -98.45 -25.91
CA ARG A 355 -0.41 -99.89 -25.65
C ARG A 355 0.47 -100.26 -24.46
N PRO A 356 -0.10 -100.72 -23.34
CA PRO A 356 0.70 -101.31 -22.30
C PRO A 356 1.29 -102.60 -22.88
N GLY A 357 2.61 -102.64 -23.06
CA GLY A 357 3.35 -103.90 -22.98
C GLY A 357 3.23 -104.40 -21.54
N HIS A 358 2.07 -104.95 -21.20
CA HIS A 358 1.84 -105.69 -19.97
C HIS A 358 2.07 -107.16 -20.28
N ASP A 359 3.34 -107.55 -20.25
CA ASP A 359 3.77 -108.82 -19.71
C ASP A 359 5.11 -108.57 -19.01
N ASP A 360 5.25 -109.15 -17.83
CA ASP A 360 6.39 -109.11 -16.92
C ASP A 360 6.54 -107.86 -16.03
N ALA A 361 5.77 -107.85 -14.94
CA ALA A 361 6.35 -107.38 -13.67
C ALA A 361 5.83 -108.21 -12.47
N PRO A 362 6.72 -108.56 -11.51
CA PRO A 362 6.59 -109.75 -10.67
C PRO A 362 5.89 -109.45 -9.35
N THR A 363 5.17 -110.46 -8.85
CA THR A 363 4.58 -110.50 -7.52
C THR A 363 5.65 -110.58 -6.44
N GLY A 364 5.94 -109.45 -5.77
CA GLY A 364 6.72 -109.42 -4.54
C GLY A 364 6.09 -108.44 -3.57
N ARG A 365 5.26 -108.93 -2.63
CA ARG A 365 4.80 -108.18 -1.45
C ARG A 365 5.89 -108.22 -0.39
N PRO A 366 6.29 -107.07 0.19
CA PRO A 366 6.90 -107.05 1.50
C PRO A 366 5.87 -106.65 2.56
N SER A 367 5.92 -107.42 3.63
CA SER A 367 5.40 -107.20 4.97
C SER A 367 6.01 -105.99 5.68
#